data_AF-A0A8H6XAE5-F1
#
_entry.id   AF-A0A8H6XAE5-F1
#
_cell.length_a   1.000
_cell.length_b   1.000
_cell.length_c   1.000
_cell.angle_alpha   90.00
_cell.angle_beta   90.00
_cell.angle_gamma   90.00
#
_symmetry.space_group_name_H-M   'P 1'
#
loop_
_entity.id
_entity.type
_entity.pdbx_description
1 polymer ?
#
loop_
_entity_poly.entity_id
_entity_poly.type
_entity_poly.pdbx_seq_one_letter_code
_entity_poly.pdbx_strand_id
1 'polypeptide(L)'
;MFEAFNVPAFYVQIGAILALHASAHATGTAVDSGEDKVIKDLMERGYPLTTTAERELVRDIKATLCYVALDFERESQTTEAEQNYKLPDGQVITVGSERFSAPETLFEPSLVENESAGIHRTIFESIQSCDTHIQQELHKNVILSGRNTMFPGLADRVQK
;
A
#
# COMPACT_ATOMS: atom_id res chain seq x y z
N MET A 1 -27.65 9.87 -5.85
CA MET A 1 -27.98 9.52 -4.44
C MET A 1 -29.39 9.97 -4.09
N PHE A 2 -29.67 11.26 -4.00
CA PHE A 2 -31.00 11.77 -3.62
C PHE A 2 -32.14 11.36 -4.55
N GLU A 3 -31.98 11.48 -5.87
CA GLU A 3 -33.08 11.18 -6.80
C GLU A 3 -33.26 9.67 -7.05
N ALA A 4 -32.17 8.94 -7.28
CA ALA A 4 -32.24 7.51 -7.57
C ALA A 4 -32.51 6.62 -6.34
N PHE A 5 -32.07 7.04 -5.15
CA PHE A 5 -32.15 6.24 -3.92
C PHE A 5 -32.99 6.89 -2.82
N ASN A 6 -33.59 8.07 -3.07
CA ASN A 6 -34.47 8.80 -2.15
C ASN A 6 -33.92 8.94 -0.73
N VAL A 7 -32.59 9.11 -0.59
CA VAL A 7 -31.93 9.27 0.71
C VAL A 7 -32.28 10.63 1.32
N PRO A 8 -32.62 10.72 2.61
CA PRO A 8 -33.08 11.97 3.24
C PRO A 8 -31.96 12.99 3.46
N ALA A 9 -30.72 12.53 3.59
CA ALA A 9 -29.52 13.35 3.72
C ALA A 9 -28.31 12.57 3.20
N PHE A 10 -27.29 13.29 2.72
CA PHE A 10 -26.03 12.73 2.23
C PHE A 10 -24.90 13.61 2.70
N TYR A 11 -23.82 13.00 3.18
CA TYR A 11 -22.62 13.70 3.63
C TYR A 11 -21.40 13.10 2.94
N VAL A 12 -20.51 13.96 2.46
CA VAL A 12 -19.24 13.58 1.82
C VAL A 12 -18.12 14.10 2.68
N GLN A 13 -17.14 13.23 2.96
CA GLN A 13 -15.98 13.58 3.77
C GLN A 13 -14.70 13.16 3.06
N ILE A 14 -13.64 13.94 3.27
CA ILE A 14 -12.31 13.65 2.74
C ILE A 14 -11.72 12.49 3.56
N GLY A 15 -11.28 11.42 2.89
CA GLY A 15 -10.77 10.20 3.54
C GLY A 15 -9.65 10.47 4.55
N ALA A 16 -8.72 11.37 4.21
CA ALA A 16 -7.65 11.81 5.09
C ALA A 16 -8.15 12.43 6.41
N ILE A 17 -9.22 13.24 6.35
CA ILE A 17 -9.83 13.88 7.54
C ILE A 17 -10.51 12.83 8.42
N LEU A 18 -11.17 11.84 7.80
CA LEU A 18 -11.79 10.75 8.54
C LEU A 18 -10.74 9.88 9.25
N ALA A 19 -9.62 9.57 8.58
CA ALA A 19 -8.51 8.83 9.17
C ALA A 19 -7.90 9.57 10.37
N LEU A 20 -7.68 10.88 10.22
CA LEU A 20 -7.17 11.73 11.28
C LEU A 20 -8.11 11.77 12.49
N HIS A 21 -9.41 11.99 12.25
CA HIS A 21 -10.44 12.01 13.29
C HIS A 21 -10.60 10.65 14.00
N ALA A 22 -10.52 9.53 13.25
CA ALA A 22 -10.59 8.19 13.81
C ALA A 22 -9.40 7.87 14.74
N SER A 23 -8.23 8.46 14.47
CA SER A 23 -7.04 8.33 15.32
C SER A 23 -7.05 9.27 16.55
N ALA A 24 -8.10 10.06 16.75
CA ALA A 24 -8.23 11.10 17.78
C ALA A 24 -7.16 12.22 17.71
N HIS A 25 -6.56 12.42 16.54
CA HIS A 25 -5.65 13.54 16.29
C HIS A 25 -6.39 14.67 15.56
N ALA A 26 -6.00 15.92 15.82
CA ALA A 26 -6.50 17.09 15.11
C ALA A 26 -5.56 17.53 13.96
N THR A 27 -4.30 17.06 13.98
CA THR A 27 -3.21 17.40 13.06
C THR A 27 -2.43 16.13 12.69
N GLY A 28 -2.19 15.90 11.40
CA GLY A 28 -1.42 14.75 10.92
C GLY A 28 -1.52 14.54 9.41
N THR A 29 -0.55 13.81 8.85
CA THR A 29 -0.52 13.46 7.42
C THR A 29 -1.09 12.06 7.23
N ALA A 30 -2.16 11.93 6.45
CA ALA A 30 -2.77 10.64 6.10
C ALA A 30 -2.32 10.19 4.70
N VAL A 31 -1.81 8.97 4.59
CA VAL A 31 -1.37 8.37 3.32
C VAL A 31 -2.31 7.25 2.94
N ASP A 32 -3.07 7.44 1.85
CA ASP A 32 -3.91 6.41 1.25
C ASP A 32 -3.19 5.79 0.04
N SER A 33 -3.22 4.47 -0.07
CA SER A 33 -2.54 3.73 -1.13
C SER A 33 -3.50 2.70 -1.73
N GLY A 34 -3.80 2.89 -3.02
CA GLY A 34 -4.76 2.10 -3.78
C GLY A 34 -4.17 1.56 -5.09
N GLU A 35 -4.37 0.25 -5.26
CA GLU A 35 -3.96 -0.67 -6.33
C GLU A 35 -2.47 -1.02 -6.44
N ASP A 36 -2.21 -2.34 -6.39
CA ASP A 36 -0.87 -2.94 -6.36
C ASP A 36 -0.59 -3.73 -7.64
N LYS A 37 0.69 -3.75 -8.01
CA LYS A 37 1.25 -4.47 -9.16
C LYS A 37 1.21 -6.00 -9.05
N VAL A 38 0.80 -6.57 -7.90
CA VAL A 38 0.86 -8.01 -7.62
C VAL A 38 0.25 -8.86 -8.73
N ILE A 39 -0.87 -8.42 -9.33
CA ILE A 39 -1.51 -9.15 -10.44
C ILE A 39 -0.57 -9.21 -11.65
N LYS A 40 0.04 -8.09 -12.03
CA LYS A 40 0.96 -8.01 -13.17
C LYS A 40 2.21 -8.86 -12.93
N ASP A 41 2.79 -8.78 -11.74
CA ASP A 41 3.99 -9.57 -11.39
C ASP A 41 3.71 -11.08 -11.42
N LEU A 42 2.57 -11.52 -10.88
CA LEU A 42 2.15 -12.93 -10.94
C LEU A 42 1.84 -13.40 -12.38
N MET A 43 1.28 -12.52 -13.22
CA MET A 43 1.04 -12.81 -14.63
C MET A 43 2.34 -12.94 -15.42
N GLU A 44 3.34 -12.09 -15.17
CA GLU A 44 4.68 -12.18 -15.78
C GLU A 44 5.39 -13.49 -15.39
N ARG A 45 5.13 -14.03 -14.19
CA ARG A 45 5.58 -15.37 -13.78
C ARG A 45 4.85 -16.54 -14.45
N GLY A 46 3.81 -16.27 -15.24
CA GLY A 46 3.07 -17.29 -15.99
C GLY A 46 1.80 -17.80 -15.31
N TYR A 47 1.28 -17.11 -14.29
CA TYR A 47 -0.02 -17.43 -13.70
C TYR A 47 -1.13 -16.58 -14.34
N PRO A 48 -2.01 -17.15 -15.19
CA PRO A 48 -3.02 -16.38 -15.93
C PRO A 48 -4.21 -15.98 -15.04
N LEU A 49 -4.04 -14.95 -14.21
CA LEU A 49 -5.05 -14.48 -13.26
C LEU A 49 -5.94 -13.38 -13.90
N THR A 50 -6.86 -13.80 -14.76
CA THR A 50 -7.65 -12.90 -15.63
C THR A 50 -9.07 -12.64 -15.13
N THR A 51 -9.63 -13.53 -14.31
CA THR A 51 -11.02 -13.49 -13.85
C THR A 51 -11.19 -12.60 -12.61
N THR A 52 -12.41 -12.15 -12.35
CA THR A 52 -12.74 -11.38 -11.14
C THR A 52 -12.56 -12.18 -9.85
N ALA A 53 -12.82 -13.49 -9.88
CA ALA A 53 -12.59 -14.38 -8.73
C ALA A 53 -11.09 -14.49 -8.40
N GLU A 54 -10.24 -14.59 -9.43
CA GLU A 54 -8.79 -14.63 -9.26
C GLU A 54 -8.23 -13.32 -8.72
N ARG A 55 -8.87 -12.17 -9.00
CA ARG A 55 -8.48 -10.89 -8.38
C ARG A 55 -8.67 -10.88 -6.87
N GLU A 56 -9.76 -11.48 -6.36
CA GLU A 56 -9.94 -11.62 -4.91
C GLU A 56 -8.90 -12.56 -4.30
N LEU A 57 -8.52 -13.61 -5.02
CA LEU A 57 -7.42 -14.48 -4.60
C LEU A 57 -6.07 -13.74 -4.55
N VAL A 58 -5.77 -12.90 -5.54
CA VAL A 58 -4.54 -12.07 -5.50
C VAL A 58 -4.56 -11.11 -4.32
N ARG A 59 -5.73 -10.59 -3.94
CA ARG A 59 -5.85 -9.76 -2.73
C ARG A 59 -5.54 -10.54 -1.46
N ASP A 60 -5.94 -11.81 -1.39
CA ASP A 60 -5.66 -12.69 -0.25
C ASP A 60 -4.18 -13.07 -0.18
N ILE A 61 -3.59 -13.46 -1.32
CA ILE A 61 -2.15 -13.68 -1.46
C ILE A 61 -1.37 -12.46 -1.01
N LYS A 62 -1.77 -11.28 -1.48
CA LYS A 62 -1.16 -10.01 -1.10
C LYS A 62 -1.24 -9.77 0.40
N ALA A 63 -2.43 -9.91 1.00
CA ALA A 63 -2.63 -9.67 2.42
C ALA A 63 -1.83 -10.67 3.29
N THR A 64 -1.63 -11.89 2.81
CA THR A 64 -1.01 -12.97 3.58
C THR A 64 0.50 -13.06 3.38
N LEU A 65 0.99 -12.84 2.16
CA LEU A 65 2.39 -13.12 1.80
C LEU A 65 3.24 -11.88 1.60
N CYS A 66 2.65 -10.74 1.20
CA CYS A 66 3.43 -9.54 0.88
C CYS A 66 3.87 -8.79 2.14
N TYR A 67 5.01 -8.13 2.05
CA TYR A 67 5.61 -7.34 3.13
C TYR A 67 6.54 -6.28 2.53
N VAL A 68 6.87 -5.26 3.31
CA VAL A 68 7.81 -4.22 2.91
C VAL A 68 9.20 -4.57 3.42
N ALA A 69 10.15 -4.67 2.50
CA ALA A 69 11.56 -4.91 2.81
C ALA A 69 12.19 -3.66 3.45
N LEU A 70 12.94 -3.84 4.54
CA LEU A 70 13.74 -2.75 5.13
C LEU A 70 14.94 -2.35 4.26
N ASP A 71 15.42 -3.27 3.43
CA ASP A 71 16.52 -3.09 2.50
C ASP A 71 16.26 -3.92 1.23
N PHE A 72 15.60 -3.28 0.27
CA PHE A 72 15.17 -3.90 -0.99
C PHE A 72 16.35 -4.48 -1.79
N GLU A 73 17.48 -3.76 -1.88
CA GLU A 73 18.63 -4.20 -2.68
C GLU A 73 19.24 -5.49 -2.12
N ARG A 74 19.36 -5.57 -0.79
CA ARG A 74 19.89 -6.75 -0.13
C ARG A 74 18.96 -7.96 -0.31
N GLU A 75 17.67 -7.75 -0.16
CA GLU A 75 16.69 -8.83 -0.21
C GLU A 75 16.45 -9.33 -1.65
N SER A 76 16.57 -8.44 -2.64
CA SER A 76 16.56 -8.79 -4.07
C SER A 76 17.68 -9.74 -4.49
N GLN A 77 18.80 -9.75 -3.76
CA GLN A 77 19.92 -10.67 -4.02
C GLN A 77 19.73 -12.05 -3.37
N THR A 78 18.72 -12.23 -2.53
CA THR A 78 18.46 -13.47 -1.80
C THR A 78 17.25 -14.22 -2.36
N THR A 79 17.34 -15.54 -2.46
CA THR A 79 16.23 -16.41 -2.88
C THR A 79 15.38 -16.92 -1.70
N GLU A 80 15.66 -16.48 -0.48
CA GLU A 80 14.97 -16.94 0.75
C GLU A 80 13.51 -16.48 0.85
N ALA A 81 13.07 -15.56 -0.02
CA ALA A 81 11.72 -15.02 -0.02
C ALA A 81 10.66 -15.93 -0.67
N GLU A 82 11.05 -17.05 -1.30
CA GLU A 82 10.10 -17.94 -1.97
C GLU A 82 9.17 -18.66 -0.99
N GLN A 83 7.86 -18.53 -1.21
CA GLN A 83 6.82 -19.24 -0.48
C GLN A 83 5.77 -19.84 -1.40
N ASN A 84 5.28 -21.00 -0.98
CA ASN A 84 4.25 -21.74 -1.70
C ASN A 84 2.87 -21.36 -1.17
N TYR A 85 1.96 -21.03 -2.08
CA TYR A 85 0.57 -20.72 -1.78
C TYR A 85 -0.36 -21.73 -2.46
N LYS A 86 -1.36 -22.22 -1.72
CA LYS A 86 -2.33 -23.18 -2.23
C LYS A 86 -3.57 -22.44 -2.74
N LEU A 87 -3.84 -22.59 -4.03
CA LEU A 87 -5.05 -22.11 -4.66
C LEU A 87 -6.26 -22.97 -4.24
N PRO A 88 -7.49 -22.43 -4.27
CA PRO A 88 -8.72 -23.15 -3.95
C PRO A 88 -9.00 -24.38 -4.83
N ASP A 89 -8.43 -24.43 -6.04
CA ASP A 89 -8.50 -25.57 -6.96
C ASP A 89 -7.51 -26.71 -6.59
N GLY A 90 -6.65 -26.49 -5.59
CA GLY A 90 -5.62 -27.42 -5.14
C GLY A 90 -4.26 -27.23 -5.80
N GLN A 91 -4.12 -26.35 -6.79
CA GLN A 91 -2.85 -26.02 -7.41
C GLN A 91 -1.97 -25.23 -6.43
N VAL A 92 -0.66 -25.50 -6.44
CA VAL A 92 0.31 -24.75 -5.64
C VAL A 92 1.07 -23.80 -6.54
N ILE A 93 1.07 -22.52 -6.17
CA ILE A 93 1.88 -21.47 -6.83
C ILE A 93 3.04 -21.09 -5.93
N THR A 94 4.15 -20.68 -6.53
CA THR A 94 5.33 -20.20 -5.80
C THR A 94 5.45 -18.70 -6.01
N VAL A 95 5.39 -17.94 -4.92
CA VAL A 95 5.53 -16.48 -4.90
C VAL A 95 6.87 -16.17 -4.24
N GLY A 96 7.71 -15.37 -4.91
CA GLY A 96 9.07 -15.09 -4.49
C GLY A 96 9.26 -13.60 -4.27
N SER A 97 10.06 -12.96 -5.12
CA SER A 97 10.39 -11.54 -4.99
C SER A 97 9.19 -10.61 -5.15
N GLU A 98 8.08 -11.06 -5.75
CA GLU A 98 6.84 -10.27 -5.88
C GLU A 98 6.25 -9.89 -4.52
N ARG A 99 6.55 -10.68 -3.49
CA ARG A 99 6.08 -10.45 -2.11
C ARG A 99 6.54 -9.10 -1.57
N PHE A 100 7.77 -8.70 -1.87
CA PHE A 100 8.35 -7.42 -1.43
C PHE A 100 8.52 -6.42 -2.58
N SER A 101 8.61 -6.88 -3.82
CA SER A 101 8.69 -6.01 -5.00
C SER A 101 7.39 -5.27 -5.27
N ALA A 102 6.22 -5.86 -5.00
CA ALA A 102 4.96 -5.16 -5.22
C ALA A 102 4.78 -3.99 -4.23
N PRO A 103 5.01 -4.15 -2.91
CA PRO A 103 5.01 -3.02 -1.98
C PRO A 103 6.12 -1.99 -2.23
N GLU A 104 7.25 -2.37 -2.86
CA GLU A 104 8.32 -1.40 -3.18
C GLU A 104 7.86 -0.31 -4.14
N THR A 105 6.83 -0.57 -4.97
CA THR A 105 6.24 0.46 -5.84
C THR A 105 5.68 1.67 -5.08
N LEU A 106 5.41 1.53 -3.78
CA LEU A 106 5.03 2.64 -2.91
C LEU A 106 6.21 3.59 -2.61
N PHE A 107 7.42 3.05 -2.56
CA PHE A 107 8.63 3.82 -2.28
C PHE A 107 9.32 4.25 -3.58
N GLU A 108 9.28 3.40 -4.59
CA GLU A 108 9.89 3.64 -5.89
C GLU A 108 8.84 3.42 -7.01
N PRO A 109 7.97 4.43 -7.27
CA PRO A 109 6.93 4.32 -8.30
C PRO A 109 7.49 4.17 -9.73
N SER A 110 8.77 4.47 -9.95
CA SER A 110 9.44 4.28 -11.24
C SER A 110 9.43 2.81 -11.70
N LEU A 111 9.31 1.85 -10.77
CA LEU A 111 9.17 0.41 -11.06
C LEU A 111 7.88 0.05 -11.84
N VAL A 112 6.91 0.96 -11.87
CA VAL A 112 5.67 0.86 -12.67
C VAL A 112 5.55 1.96 -13.72
N GLU A 113 6.69 2.54 -14.13
CA GLU A 113 6.74 3.65 -15.10
C GLU A 113 5.92 4.86 -14.64
N ASN A 114 5.76 5.03 -13.32
CA ASN A 114 5.13 6.21 -12.73
C ASN A 114 6.21 7.18 -12.26
N GLU A 115 6.13 8.42 -12.72
CA GLU A 115 7.09 9.49 -12.39
C GLU A 115 6.79 10.17 -11.04
N SER A 116 5.76 9.71 -10.32
CA SER A 116 5.40 10.23 -9.01
C SER A 116 6.49 9.94 -7.96
N ALA A 117 6.60 10.82 -6.97
CA ALA A 117 7.45 10.57 -5.82
C ALA A 117 6.88 9.43 -4.95
N GLY A 118 7.75 8.61 -4.36
CA GLY A 118 7.33 7.61 -3.39
C GLY A 118 6.69 8.21 -2.14
N ILE A 119 6.01 7.38 -1.34
CA ILE A 119 5.29 7.81 -0.13
C ILE A 119 6.21 8.53 0.86
N HIS A 120 7.44 8.04 1.04
CA HIS A 120 8.40 8.61 1.98
C HIS A 120 8.81 10.05 1.60
N ARG A 121 9.06 10.30 0.30
CA ARG A 121 9.35 11.64 -0.21
C ARG A 121 8.13 12.53 -0.17
N THR A 122 6.98 12.02 -0.58
CA THR A 122 5.72 12.77 -0.59
C THR A 122 5.35 13.25 0.82
N ILE A 123 5.49 12.39 1.84
CA ILE A 123 5.28 12.78 3.26
C ILE A 123 6.26 13.88 3.65
N PHE A 124 7.55 13.69 3.35
CA PHE A 124 8.59 14.65 3.70
C PHE A 124 8.37 16.02 3.04
N GLU A 125 8.14 16.05 1.73
CA GLU A 125 7.89 17.27 0.96
C GLU A 125 6.59 17.96 1.41
N SER A 126 5.54 17.18 1.71
CA SER A 126 4.29 17.73 2.24
C SER A 126 4.53 18.43 3.59
N ILE A 127 5.29 17.83 4.49
CA ILE A 127 5.62 18.46 5.78
C ILE A 127 6.52 19.68 5.56
N GLN A 128 7.52 19.58 4.69
CA GLN A 128 8.45 20.67 4.40
C GLN A 128 7.76 21.90 3.76
N SER A 129 6.67 21.69 3.02
CA SER A 129 5.86 22.78 2.46
C SER A 129 5.00 23.52 3.50
N CYS A 130 4.84 22.96 4.71
CA CYS A 130 4.13 23.58 5.82
C CYS A 130 5.00 24.58 6.58
N ASP A 131 4.39 25.41 7.43
CA ASP A 131 5.11 26.35 8.30
C ASP A 131 6.08 25.60 9.23
N THR A 132 7.32 26.07 9.29
CA THR A 132 8.38 25.59 10.19
C THR A 132 7.95 25.39 11.64
N HIS A 133 7.00 26.19 12.15
CA HIS A 133 6.53 26.03 13.53
C HIS A 133 5.74 24.73 13.75
N ILE A 134 4.99 24.26 12.75
CA ILE A 134 4.16 23.06 12.84
C ILE A 134 4.86 21.80 12.32
N GLN A 135 5.94 21.95 11.55
CA GLN A 135 6.69 20.83 10.97
C GLN A 135 7.11 19.79 12.03
N GLN A 136 7.59 20.23 13.19
CA GLN A 136 8.01 19.32 14.26
C GLN A 136 6.85 18.51 14.86
N GLU A 137 5.65 19.08 14.89
CA GLU A 137 4.45 18.38 15.35
C GLU A 137 3.98 17.37 14.29
N LEU A 138 3.98 17.77 13.02
CA LEU A 138 3.59 16.91 11.90
C LEU A 138 4.52 15.70 11.75
N HIS A 139 5.83 15.86 11.94
CA HIS A 139 6.77 14.74 11.93
C HIS A 139 6.53 13.73 13.04
N LYS A 140 5.97 14.15 14.18
CA LYS A 140 5.63 13.24 15.29
C LYS A 140 4.29 12.52 15.06
N ASN A 141 3.42 13.11 14.25
CA ASN A 141 2.03 12.69 14.06
C ASN A 141 1.77 12.27 12.61
N VAL A 142 2.57 11.34 12.07
CA VAL A 142 2.31 10.72 10.77
C VAL A 142 1.37 9.54 10.96
N ILE A 143 0.23 9.55 10.26
CA ILE A 143 -0.80 8.52 10.39
C ILE A 143 -0.92 7.78 9.06
N LEU A 144 -0.69 6.48 9.09
CA LEU A 144 -0.87 5.63 7.91
C LEU A 144 -2.28 5.05 7.92
N SER A 145 -3.01 5.21 6.82
CA SER A 145 -4.40 4.75 6.70
C SER A 145 -4.69 4.13 5.35
N GLY A 146 -5.33 2.98 5.31
CA GLY A 146 -5.73 2.34 4.06
C GLY A 146 -5.38 0.86 4.04
N ARG A 147 -5.64 0.20 2.92
CA ARG A 147 -5.46 -1.26 2.83
C ARG A 147 -3.99 -1.66 2.70
N ASN A 148 -3.23 -0.88 1.95
CA ASN A 148 -1.81 -1.13 1.71
C ASN A 148 -0.93 -0.69 2.88
N THR A 149 -1.49 0.05 3.85
CA THR A 149 -0.75 0.39 5.07
C THR A 149 -0.60 -0.77 6.05
N MET A 150 -1.27 -1.89 5.78
CA MET A 150 -1.21 -3.12 6.57
C MET A 150 -0.05 -4.05 6.19
N PHE A 151 0.79 -3.68 5.22
CA PHE A 151 1.97 -4.48 4.91
C PHE A 151 2.91 -4.54 6.12
N PRO A 152 3.33 -5.75 6.55
CA PRO A 152 4.36 -5.89 7.57
C PRO A 152 5.63 -5.14 7.16
N GLY A 153 6.24 -4.42 8.09
CA GLY A 153 7.48 -3.64 7.84
C GLY A 153 7.28 -2.26 7.22
N LEU A 154 6.05 -1.88 6.81
CA LEU A 154 5.81 -0.56 6.20
C LEU A 154 6.14 0.59 7.16
N ALA A 155 5.64 0.50 8.40
CA ALA A 155 5.84 1.54 9.40
C ALA A 155 7.34 1.73 9.71
N ASP A 156 8.07 0.63 9.87
CA ASP A 156 9.51 0.65 10.13
C ASP A 156 10.29 1.27 8.96
N ARG A 157 9.88 0.96 7.72
CA ARG A 157 10.51 1.51 6.49
C ARG A 157 10.22 3.00 6.31
N VAL A 158 9.02 3.47 6.67
CA VAL A 158 8.67 4.91 6.61
C VAL A 158 9.40 5.71 7.69
N GLN A 159 9.70 5.09 8.83
CA GLN A 159 10.42 5.72 9.93
C GLN A 159 11.94 5.81 9.69
N LYS A 160 12.51 4.90 8.90
CA LYS A 160 13.94 4.83 8.56
C LYS A 160 14.40 6.01 7.70
#